data_AF-A0A5N5GQ34-F1
#
_entry.id   AF-A0A5N5GQ34-F1
#
_cell.length_a   1.000
_cell.length_b   1.000
_cell.length_c   1.000
_cell.angle_alpha   90.00
_cell.angle_beta   90.00
_cell.angle_gamma   90.00
#
_symmetry.space_group_name_H-M   'P 1'
#
loop_
_entity.id
_entity.type
_entity.pdbx_description
1 polymer ?
#
loop_
_entity_poly.entity_id
_entity_poly.type
_entity_poly.pdbx_seq_one_letter_code
_entity_poly.pdbx_strand_id
1 'polypeptide(L)'
;MSNLNKLDFTALKVFGKTYLKWVQDVKLHLTAKNLCLAIEDETDNPIGKAEKATTMIFIRSHIHEALQTEYLAEEDPRTLWIALVDRFDH
;
A
#
# COMPACT_ATOMS: atom_id res chain seq x y z
N MET A 1 -17.32 -2.23 22.36
CA MET A 1 -16.06 -2.46 21.64
C MET A 1 -16.37 -2.56 20.16
N SER A 2 -16.04 -1.54 19.39
CA SER A 2 -16.24 -1.51 17.94
C SER A 2 -15.23 -2.46 17.30
N ASN A 3 -15.73 -3.52 16.67
CA ASN A 3 -14.95 -4.42 15.82
C ASN A 3 -14.48 -3.65 14.57
N LEU A 4 -13.43 -2.84 14.70
CA LEU A 4 -12.75 -2.22 13.56
C LEU A 4 -11.94 -3.25 12.73
N ASN A 5 -11.96 -4.52 13.11
CA ASN A 5 -11.16 -5.60 12.53
C ASN A 5 -11.81 -6.28 11.31
N LYS A 6 -12.87 -5.70 10.74
CA LYS A 6 -13.47 -6.17 9.50
C LYS A 6 -13.86 -4.99 8.61
N LEU A 7 -12.92 -4.07 8.38
CA LEU A 7 -12.90 -3.47 7.05
C LEU A 7 -12.60 -4.64 6.11
N ASP A 8 -13.58 -5.04 5.29
CA ASP A 8 -13.38 -5.96 4.17
C ASP A 8 -12.41 -5.28 3.19
N PHE A 9 -11.12 -5.29 3.56
CA PHE A 9 -10.06 -4.66 2.81
C PHE A 9 -9.90 -5.49 1.55
N THR A 10 -10.36 -4.93 0.45
CA THR A 10 -10.39 -5.66 -0.80
C THR A 10 -8.99 -5.65 -1.40
N ALA A 11 -8.32 -6.81 -1.43
CA ALA A 11 -7.00 -6.91 -2.01
C ALA A 11 -6.98 -6.44 -3.49
N LEU A 12 -5.86 -5.86 -3.92
CA LEU A 12 -5.65 -5.50 -5.33
C LEU A 12 -5.56 -6.76 -6.17
N LYS A 13 -6.54 -6.97 -7.06
CA LYS A 13 -6.56 -8.11 -7.97
C LYS A 13 -5.55 -7.92 -9.10
N VAL A 14 -5.02 -9.02 -9.62
CA VAL A 14 -3.97 -9.03 -10.67
C VAL A 14 -4.31 -8.23 -11.93
N PHE A 15 -5.59 -8.10 -12.27
CA PHE A 15 -6.08 -7.32 -13.42
C PHE A 15 -6.68 -5.95 -13.03
N GLY A 16 -6.33 -5.41 -11.86
CA GLY A 16 -6.74 -4.05 -11.46
C GLY A 16 -8.22 -3.85 -11.15
N LYS A 17 -9.08 -4.88 -11.22
CA LYS A 17 -10.54 -4.75 -11.02
C LYS A 17 -10.94 -4.09 -9.69
N THR A 18 -10.09 -4.17 -8.66
CA THR A 18 -10.32 -3.60 -7.33
C THR A 18 -9.47 -2.35 -7.06
N TYR A 19 -8.78 -1.82 -8.06
CA TYR A 19 -7.76 -0.77 -7.92
C TYR A 19 -8.26 0.49 -7.22
N LEU A 20 -9.33 1.14 -7.72
CA LEU A 20 -9.82 2.39 -7.14
C LEU A 20 -10.18 2.25 -5.65
N LYS A 21 -10.88 1.16 -5.30
CA LYS A 21 -11.22 0.87 -3.91
C LYS A 21 -9.98 0.57 -3.07
N TRP A 22 -9.06 -0.23 -3.61
CA TRP A 22 -7.80 -0.56 -2.94
C TRP A 22 -6.97 0.68 -2.64
N VAL A 23 -6.82 1.61 -3.60
CA VAL A 23 -6.09 2.87 -3.39
C VAL A 23 -6.69 3.69 -2.26
N GLN A 24 -8.01 3.83 -2.24
CA GLN A 24 -8.72 4.57 -1.19
C GLN A 24 -8.53 3.90 0.18
N ASP A 25 -8.70 2.58 0.26
CA ASP A 25 -8.57 1.84 1.50
C ASP A 25 -7.12 1.89 2.03
N VAL A 26 -6.11 1.78 1.16
CA VAL A 26 -4.68 1.88 1.54
C VAL A 26 -4.37 3.28 2.08
N LYS A 27 -4.71 4.33 1.32
CA LYS A 27 -4.43 5.72 1.74
C LYS A 27 -5.10 6.03 3.08
N LEU A 28 -6.39 5.67 3.24
CA LEU A 28 -7.12 5.89 4.48
C LEU A 28 -6.47 5.15 5.67
N HIS A 29 -6.05 3.90 5.48
CA HIS A 29 -5.38 3.13 6.54
C HIS A 29 -4.05 3.77 6.96
N LEU A 30 -3.23 4.18 5.98
CA LEU A 30 -1.94 4.80 6.26
C LEU A 30 -2.11 6.18 6.92
N THR A 31 -3.07 7.00 6.47
CA THR A 31 -3.41 8.26 7.14
C THR A 31 -3.82 8.04 8.59
N ALA A 32 -4.70 7.05 8.86
CA ALA A 32 -5.14 6.73 10.23
C ALA A 32 -3.98 6.27 11.14
N LYS A 33 -2.89 5.75 10.55
CA LYS A 33 -1.67 5.32 11.26
C LYS A 33 -0.54 6.34 11.23
N ASN A 34 -0.74 7.52 10.65
CA ASN A 34 0.32 8.51 10.40
C ASN A 34 1.50 7.97 9.58
N LEU A 35 1.21 7.07 8.63
CA LEU A 35 2.18 6.40 7.74
C LEU A 35 2.06 6.86 6.28
N CYS A 36 1.15 7.79 5.96
CA CYS A 36 0.87 8.19 4.57
C CYS A 36 2.11 8.75 3.86
N LEU A 37 2.98 9.46 4.62
CA LEU A 37 4.25 9.96 4.11
C LEU A 37 5.11 8.86 3.46
N ALA A 38 5.00 7.61 3.90
CA ALA A 38 5.84 6.50 3.41
C ALA A 38 5.55 6.08 1.96
N ILE A 39 4.47 6.59 1.36
CA ILE A 39 4.12 6.39 -0.05
C ILE A 39 4.03 7.70 -0.83
N GLU A 40 4.22 8.85 -0.17
CA GLU A 40 4.22 10.17 -0.79
C GLU A 40 5.63 10.53 -1.31
N ASP A 41 5.77 11.66 -2.01
CA ASP A 41 7.07 12.16 -2.45
C ASP A 41 8.05 12.35 -1.29
N GLU A 42 9.35 12.28 -1.60
CA GLU A 42 10.39 12.53 -0.60
C GLU A 42 10.18 13.92 0.01
N THR A 43 9.70 13.94 1.25
CA THR A 43 9.59 15.16 2.05
C THR A 43 10.91 15.45 2.77
N ASP A 44 11.13 16.70 3.16
CA ASP A 44 12.27 17.09 4.01
C ASP A 44 12.32 16.33 5.35
N ASN A 45 11.22 15.67 5.75
CA ASN A 45 11.17 14.81 6.92
C ASN A 45 11.57 13.37 6.57
N PRO A 46 12.69 12.85 7.10
CA PRO A 46 13.10 11.48 6.87
C PRO A 46 12.14 10.51 7.58
N ILE A 47 11.62 9.55 6.83
CA ILE A 47 10.73 8.50 7.34
C ILE A 47 11.56 7.41 8.00
N GLY A 48 11.14 6.97 9.18
CA GLY A 48 11.82 5.93 9.92
C GLY A 48 11.78 4.58 9.20
N LYS A 49 12.85 3.78 9.36
CA LYS A 49 12.92 2.40 8.80
C LYS A 49 11.73 1.53 9.25
N ALA A 50 11.27 1.69 10.48
CA ALA A 50 10.12 0.95 11.01
C ALA A 50 8.81 1.34 10.32
N GLU A 51 8.61 2.62 10.01
CA GLU A 51 7.43 3.13 9.30
C GLU A 51 7.42 2.64 7.86
N LYS A 52 8.58 2.66 7.18
CA LYS A 52 8.75 2.07 5.84
C LYS A 52 8.43 0.57 5.85
N ALA A 53 9.01 -0.19 6.78
CA ALA A 53 8.77 -1.63 6.87
C ALA A 53 7.30 -1.96 7.18
N THR A 54 6.66 -1.22 8.09
CA THR A 54 5.24 -1.39 8.43
C THR A 54 4.34 -1.12 7.21
N THR A 55 4.64 -0.07 6.46
CA THR A 55 3.92 0.29 5.23
C THR A 55 4.11 -0.78 4.15
N MET A 56 5.34 -1.28 3.97
CA MET A 56 5.66 -2.33 3.01
C MET A 56 4.90 -3.62 3.31
N ILE A 57 4.92 -4.08 4.57
CA ILE A 57 4.17 -5.27 5.01
C ILE A 57 2.69 -5.09 4.71
N PHE A 58 2.15 -3.91 4.99
CA PHE A 58 0.74 -3.62 4.76
C PHE A 58 0.36 -3.70 3.28
N ILE A 59 1.11 -3.02 2.39
CA ILE A 59 0.85 -3.04 0.94
C ILE A 59 0.93 -4.48 0.41
N ARG A 60 2.03 -5.20 0.70
CA ARG A 60 2.22 -6.58 0.23
C ARG A 60 1.11 -7.51 0.70
N SER A 61 0.68 -7.39 1.96
CA SER A 61 -0.41 -8.24 2.51
C SER A 61 -1.76 -8.02 1.84
N HIS A 62 -1.95 -6.91 1.11
CA HIS A 62 -3.22 -6.55 0.50
C HIS A 62 -3.16 -6.45 -1.03
N ILE A 63 -2.17 -7.07 -1.68
CA ILE A 63 -2.16 -7.28 -3.12
C ILE A 63 -2.18 -8.78 -3.44
N HIS A 64 -2.66 -9.13 -4.63
CA HIS A 64 -2.71 -10.52 -5.10
C HIS A 64 -1.32 -11.17 -5.11
N GLU A 65 -1.23 -12.46 -4.77
CA GLU A 65 0.04 -13.21 -4.65
C GLU A 65 0.93 -13.08 -5.90
N ALA A 66 0.35 -13.19 -7.10
CA ALA A 66 1.08 -12.97 -8.35
C ALA A 66 1.78 -11.60 -8.44
N LEU A 67 1.15 -10.54 -7.93
CA LEU A 67 1.76 -9.21 -7.85
C LEU A 67 2.85 -9.17 -6.77
N GLN A 68 2.66 -9.86 -5.64
CA GLN A 68 3.70 -9.97 -4.61
C GLN A 68 4.96 -10.65 -5.15
N THR A 69 4.80 -11.71 -5.96
CA THR A 69 5.93 -12.38 -6.62
C THR A 69 6.61 -11.47 -7.65
N GLU A 70 5.82 -10.76 -8.46
CA GLU A 70 6.35 -9.84 -9.49
C GLU A 70 7.17 -8.70 -8.87
N TYR A 71 6.70 -8.10 -7.79
CA TYR A 71 7.37 -6.99 -7.11
C TYR A 71 8.17 -7.42 -5.87
N LEU A 72 8.60 -8.68 -5.78
CA LEU A 72 9.28 -9.22 -4.59
C LEU A 72 10.58 -8.47 -4.26
N ALA A 73 11.31 -8.05 -5.30
CA ALA A 73 12.59 -7.33 -5.20
C ALA A 73 12.44 -5.87 -4.76
N GLU A 74 11.21 -5.33 -4.75
CA GLU A 74 10.99 -3.93 -4.39
C GLU A 74 11.01 -3.76 -2.88
N GLU A 75 12.07 -3.16 -2.33
CA GLU A 75 12.27 -3.02 -0.88
C GLU A 75 11.72 -1.71 -0.32
N ASP A 76 11.45 -0.71 -1.18
CA ASP A 76 10.90 0.57 -0.76
C ASP A 76 9.38 0.64 -1.01
N PRO A 77 8.57 0.97 0.01
CA PRO A 77 7.11 0.98 -0.11
C PRO A 77 6.60 2.03 -1.11
N ARG A 78 7.31 3.15 -1.29
CA ARG A 78 6.93 4.19 -2.24
C ARG A 78 7.15 3.72 -3.66
N THR A 79 8.30 3.11 -3.95
CA THR A 79 8.55 2.56 -5.29
C THR A 79 7.52 1.49 -5.65
N LEU A 80 7.18 0.58 -4.71
CA LEU A 80 6.12 -0.41 -4.93
C LEU A 80 4.77 0.27 -5.18
N TRP A 81 4.43 1.28 -4.39
CA TRP A 81 3.20 2.05 -4.55
C TRP A 81 3.09 2.69 -5.94
N ILE A 82 4.13 3.40 -6.38
CA ILE A 82 4.18 4.05 -7.69
C ILE A 82 4.05 3.01 -8.81
N ALA A 83 4.78 1.90 -8.74
CA ALA A 83 4.69 0.85 -9.76
C ALA A 83 3.27 0.26 -9.89
N LEU A 84 2.53 0.15 -8.79
CA LEU A 84 1.13 -0.29 -8.81
C LEU A 84 0.19 0.79 -9.35
N VAL A 85 0.42 2.06 -9.00
CA VAL A 85 -0.35 3.20 -9.54
C VAL A 85 -0.14 3.30 -11.05
N ASP A 86 1.11 3.36 -11.53
CA ASP A 86 1.45 3.48 -12.96
C ASP A 86 0.84 2.35 -13.81
N ARG A 87 0.69 1.16 -13.23
CA ARG A 87 0.13 -0.01 -13.93
C ARG A 87 -1.39 0.01 -14.03
N PHE A 88 -2.10 0.58 -13.07
CA PHE A 88 -3.54 0.42 -12.94
C PHE A 88 -4.34 1.74 -12.98
N ASP A 89 -3.68 2.90 -12.91
CA ASP A 89 -4.28 4.23 -13.05
C ASP A 89 -4.38 4.60 -14.54
N HIS A 90 -5.48 4.22 -15.16
CA HIS A 90 -5.79 4.48 -16.58
C HIS A 90 -7.17 5.11 -16.74
#